data_AF-A0A2W6EZC8-F1
#
_entry.id   AF-A0A2W6EZC8-F1
#
_cell.length_a   1.000
_cell.length_b   1.000
_cell.length_c   1.000
_cell.angle_alpha   90.00
_cell.angle_beta   90.00
_cell.angle_gamma   90.00
#
_symmetry.space_group_name_H-M   'P 1'
#
loop_
_entity.id
_entity.type
_entity.pdbx_description
1 polymer ?
#
loop_
_entity_poly.entity_id
_entity_poly.type
_entity_poly.pdbx_seq_one_letter_code
_entity_poly.pdbx_strand_id
1 'polypeptide(L)'
;MTDLDPAQIQAVEARIATELARLAHPRQPGGQPLAPAPYVRRHLSEHAAAGHHINDHILPRTFLPYVDLPRLRAALGATDGTMRLPLLPALRRASHLWNYTNPEANDTALHMWASALRLTDAEPGDQSPWRIHWAQWQPGDSEIVGRHTDGVVAVATTTLDGRQVAVTGSDDDTVRVWDLGTGRPIGDPLT
;
A
#
# COMPACT_ATOMS: atom_id res chain seq x y z
N MET A 1 -9.87 32.21 -17.48
CA MET A 1 -9.46 30.86 -17.06
C MET A 1 -10.43 30.47 -15.97
N THR A 2 -11.43 29.66 -16.30
CA THR A 2 -12.52 29.33 -15.36
C THR A 2 -11.97 28.31 -14.37
N ASP A 3 -11.86 28.66 -13.10
CA ASP A 3 -11.51 27.69 -12.06
C ASP A 3 -12.56 26.57 -12.06
N LEU A 4 -12.09 25.33 -12.15
CA LEU A 4 -12.94 24.16 -12.03
C LEU A 4 -13.47 24.08 -10.60
N ASP A 5 -14.76 23.80 -10.44
CA ASP A 5 -15.30 23.52 -9.12
C ASP A 5 -14.78 22.15 -8.59
N PRO A 6 -14.85 21.89 -7.27
CA PRO A 6 -14.33 20.65 -6.69
C PRO A 6 -14.94 19.37 -7.28
N ALA A 7 -16.20 19.40 -7.71
CA ALA A 7 -16.86 18.24 -8.31
C ALA A 7 -16.35 17.97 -9.74
N GLN A 8 -16.03 19.02 -10.49
CA GLN A 8 -15.38 18.92 -11.80
C GLN A 8 -13.96 18.35 -11.67
N ILE A 9 -13.20 18.79 -10.67
CA ILE A 9 -11.86 18.24 -10.38
C ILE A 9 -11.99 16.74 -10.07
N GLN A 10 -12.88 16.36 -9.15
CA GLN A 10 -13.14 14.96 -8.82
C GLN A 10 -13.49 14.12 -10.05
N ALA A 11 -14.36 14.63 -10.94
CA ALA A 11 -14.76 13.91 -12.15
C ALA A 11 -13.57 13.74 -13.13
N VAL A 12 -12.69 14.73 -13.23
CA VAL A 12 -11.46 14.63 -14.02
C VAL A 12 -10.52 13.59 -13.43
N GLU A 13 -10.33 13.59 -12.11
CA GLU A 13 -9.50 12.63 -11.37
C GLU A 13 -9.99 11.19 -11.56
N ALA A 14 -11.30 10.95 -11.46
CA ALA A 14 -11.91 9.65 -11.72
C ALA A 14 -11.67 9.17 -13.16
N ARG A 15 -11.74 10.08 -14.15
CA ARG A 15 -11.45 9.77 -15.55
C ARG A 15 -9.97 9.45 -15.77
N ILE A 16 -9.06 10.22 -15.17
CA ILE A 16 -7.62 9.94 -15.23
C ILE A 16 -7.32 8.57 -14.62
N ALA A 17 -7.87 8.27 -13.44
CA ALA A 17 -7.70 6.98 -12.78
C ALA A 17 -8.17 5.82 -13.69
N THR A 18 -9.31 5.98 -14.36
CA THR A 18 -9.85 4.98 -15.29
C THR A 18 -8.92 4.74 -16.48
N GLU A 19 -8.37 5.80 -17.08
CA GLU A 19 -7.44 5.65 -18.21
C GLU A 19 -6.09 5.07 -17.77
N LEU A 20 -5.58 5.45 -16.59
CA LEU A 20 -4.36 4.88 -16.03
C LEU A 20 -4.54 3.40 -15.64
N ALA A 21 -5.72 3.00 -15.16
CA ALA A 21 -6.02 1.61 -14.83
C ALA A 21 -5.88 0.67 -16.04
N ARG A 22 -6.16 1.15 -17.26
CA ARG A 22 -5.93 0.39 -18.51
C ARG A 22 -4.45 0.08 -18.74
N LEU A 23 -3.55 0.89 -18.17
CA LEU A 23 -2.10 0.73 -18.25
C LEU A 23 -1.51 0.03 -17.03
N ALA A 24 -2.35 -0.37 -16.06
CA ALA A 24 -1.92 -0.97 -14.79
C ALA A 24 -1.58 -2.45 -14.91
N HIS A 25 -2.04 -3.15 -15.95
CA HIS A 25 -1.66 -4.53 -16.17
C HIS A 25 -0.20 -4.64 -16.63
N PRO A 26 0.63 -5.48 -15.97
CA PRO A 26 1.98 -5.75 -16.44
C PRO A 26 1.93 -6.38 -17.84
N ARG A 27 2.77 -5.90 -18.76
CA ARG A 27 2.84 -6.46 -20.12
C ARG A 27 3.71 -7.72 -20.08
N GLN A 28 3.45 -8.70 -20.93
CA GLN A 28 4.26 -9.93 -20.99
C GLN A 28 4.91 -10.17 -22.36
N PRO A 29 5.81 -9.29 -22.84
CA PRO A 29 6.57 -9.57 -24.05
C PRO A 29 7.58 -10.69 -23.78
N GLY A 30 7.46 -11.82 -24.48
CA GLY A 30 8.41 -12.94 -24.38
C GLY A 30 8.39 -13.68 -23.04
N GLY A 31 7.30 -13.62 -22.28
CA GLY A 31 7.10 -14.39 -21.04
C GLY A 31 7.64 -13.76 -19.76
N GLN A 32 8.36 -12.63 -19.83
CA GLN A 32 8.73 -11.87 -18.62
C GLN A 32 7.76 -10.70 -18.38
N PRO A 33 7.21 -10.54 -17.16
CA PRO A 33 6.38 -9.41 -16.82
C PRO A 33 7.19 -8.10 -16.83
N LEU A 34 6.88 -7.22 -17.79
CA LEU A 34 7.32 -5.85 -17.80
C LEU A 34 6.42 -5.02 -16.88
N ALA A 35 7.03 -4.42 -15.86
CA ALA A 35 6.32 -3.56 -14.90
C ALA A 35 5.56 -2.43 -15.60
N PRO A 36 4.39 -2.02 -15.09
CA PRO A 36 3.69 -0.82 -15.54
C PRO A 36 4.57 0.43 -15.46
N ALA A 37 4.21 1.46 -16.22
CA ALA A 37 4.99 2.71 -16.26
C ALA A 37 5.14 3.32 -14.84
N PRO A 38 6.29 3.94 -14.51
CA PRO A 38 6.53 4.50 -13.17
C PRO A 38 5.46 5.50 -12.70
N TYR A 39 4.91 6.29 -13.64
CA TYR A 39 3.83 7.22 -13.35
C TYR A 39 2.56 6.50 -12.85
N VAL A 40 2.12 5.46 -13.56
CA VAL A 40 0.95 4.65 -13.16
C VAL A 40 1.17 4.07 -11.76
N ARG A 41 2.35 3.51 -11.52
CA ARG A 41 2.73 2.88 -10.24
C ARG A 41 2.71 3.84 -9.04
N ARG A 42 3.03 5.12 -9.27
CA ARG A 42 3.08 6.15 -8.23
C ARG A 42 1.74 6.86 -8.02
N HIS A 43 1.04 7.17 -9.11
CA HIS A 43 -0.04 8.16 -9.08
C HIS A 43 -1.43 7.60 -9.33
N LEU A 44 -1.57 6.35 -9.81
CA LEU A 44 -2.90 5.75 -10.03
C LEU A 44 -3.73 5.75 -8.74
N SER A 45 -3.14 5.40 -7.59
CA SER A 45 -3.84 5.39 -6.31
C SER A 45 -4.29 6.78 -5.85
N GLU A 46 -3.51 7.82 -6.16
CA GLU A 46 -3.83 9.20 -5.78
C GLU A 46 -4.97 9.73 -6.64
N HIS A 47 -4.89 9.56 -7.97
CA HIS A 47 -5.98 9.90 -8.88
C HIS A 47 -7.26 9.13 -8.54
N ALA A 48 -7.14 7.84 -8.20
CA ALA A 48 -8.27 7.01 -7.79
C ALA A 48 -8.90 7.52 -6.48
N ALA A 49 -8.09 7.90 -5.48
CA ALA A 49 -8.61 8.48 -4.24
C ALA A 49 -9.28 9.83 -4.49
N ALA A 50 -8.62 10.73 -5.23
CA ALA A 50 -9.15 12.07 -5.53
C ALA A 50 -10.44 12.00 -6.36
N GLY A 51 -10.58 10.98 -7.22
CA GLY A 51 -11.82 10.69 -7.95
C GLY A 51 -12.88 9.93 -7.14
N HIS A 52 -12.61 9.54 -5.90
CA HIS A 52 -13.44 8.67 -5.06
C HIS A 52 -13.69 7.26 -5.67
N HIS A 53 -12.73 6.74 -6.45
CA HIS A 53 -12.83 5.53 -7.28
C HIS A 53 -11.74 4.48 -6.98
N ILE A 54 -11.29 4.32 -5.74
CA ILE A 54 -10.49 3.18 -5.27
C ILE A 54 -11.39 1.96 -5.09
N ASN A 55 -11.15 0.97 -5.95
CA ASN A 55 -11.70 -0.36 -5.87
C ASN A 55 -10.78 -1.35 -6.61
N ASP A 56 -11.14 -2.62 -6.59
CA ASP A 56 -10.44 -3.71 -7.28
C ASP A 56 -10.46 -3.59 -8.82
N HIS A 57 -11.37 -2.82 -9.41
CA HIS A 57 -11.38 -2.58 -10.85
C HIS A 57 -10.31 -1.55 -11.24
N ILE A 58 -10.11 -0.51 -10.43
CA ILE A 58 -9.10 0.53 -10.66
C ILE A 58 -7.72 0.09 -10.17
N LEU A 59 -7.65 -0.65 -9.06
CA LEU A 59 -6.43 -1.24 -8.51
C LEU A 59 -6.54 -2.77 -8.50
N PRO A 60 -6.43 -3.43 -9.67
CA PRO A 60 -6.56 -4.88 -9.76
C PRO A 60 -5.45 -5.61 -9.00
N ARG A 61 -5.75 -6.82 -8.50
CA ARG A 61 -4.76 -7.68 -7.80
C ARG A 61 -3.44 -7.77 -8.56
N THR A 62 -3.47 -7.88 -9.88
CA THR A 62 -2.28 -7.98 -10.75
C THR A 62 -1.41 -6.73 -10.76
N PHE A 63 -1.97 -5.56 -10.42
CA PHE A 63 -1.24 -4.31 -10.28
C PHE A 63 -0.73 -4.08 -8.86
N LEU A 64 -1.42 -4.60 -7.83
CA LEU A 64 -1.09 -4.32 -6.43
C LEU A 64 0.40 -4.51 -6.11
N PRO A 65 1.11 -5.57 -6.54
CA PRO A 65 2.54 -5.73 -6.26
C PRO A 65 3.45 -4.60 -6.76
N TYR A 66 2.99 -3.79 -7.72
CA TYR A 66 3.75 -2.70 -8.32
C TYR A 66 3.48 -1.33 -7.70
N VAL A 67 2.49 -1.24 -6.81
CA VAL A 67 2.00 0.03 -6.24
C VAL A 67 3.04 0.69 -5.33
N ASP A 68 3.12 2.02 -5.38
CA ASP A 68 3.78 2.81 -4.34
C ASP A 68 2.92 2.80 -3.07
N LEU A 69 3.12 1.77 -2.23
CA LEU A 69 2.27 1.50 -1.07
C LEU A 69 2.17 2.70 -0.10
N PRO A 70 3.23 3.44 0.21
CA PRO A 70 3.14 4.65 1.03
C PRO A 70 2.21 5.73 0.46
N ARG A 71 2.17 5.89 -0.87
CA ARG A 71 1.20 6.79 -1.53
C ARG A 71 -0.21 6.25 -1.48
N LEU A 72 -0.41 4.95 -1.72
CA LEU A 72 -1.71 4.30 -1.56
C LEU A 72 -2.24 4.47 -0.12
N ARG A 73 -1.39 4.32 0.89
CA ARG A 73 -1.78 4.50 2.29
C ARG A 73 -2.21 5.94 2.59
N ALA A 74 -1.43 6.92 2.16
CA ALA A 74 -1.80 8.33 2.31
C ALA A 74 -3.13 8.64 1.59
N ALA A 75 -3.29 8.14 0.36
CA ALA A 75 -4.49 8.32 -0.43
C ALA A 75 -5.73 7.70 0.26
N LEU A 76 -5.60 6.51 0.86
CA LEU A 76 -6.67 5.87 1.62
C LEU A 76 -7.00 6.63 2.92
N GLY A 77 -5.99 7.16 3.61
CA GLY A 77 -6.18 7.96 4.83
C GLY A 77 -6.91 9.28 4.60
N ALA A 78 -6.88 9.81 3.37
CA ALA A 78 -7.57 11.03 2.97
C ALA A 78 -9.04 10.81 2.55
N THR A 79 -9.53 9.57 2.57
CA THR A 79 -10.88 9.21 2.06
C THR A 79 -11.83 8.87 3.20
N ASP A 80 -13.13 9.17 3.05
CA ASP A 80 -14.17 8.98 4.07
C ASP A 80 -14.56 7.50 4.31
N GLY A 81 -13.68 6.54 3.99
CA GLY A 81 -13.88 5.11 4.26
C GLY A 81 -14.94 4.41 3.39
N THR A 82 -15.54 5.09 2.42
CA THR A 82 -16.51 4.53 1.46
C THR A 82 -15.87 3.63 0.41
N MET A 83 -14.54 3.63 0.32
CA MET A 83 -13.77 2.90 -0.68
C MET A 83 -13.55 1.44 -0.28
N ARG A 84 -13.64 0.53 -1.25
CA ARG A 84 -13.50 -0.92 -1.00
C ARG A 84 -12.33 -1.49 -1.77
N LEU A 85 -11.24 -1.79 -1.07
CA LEU A 85 -10.13 -2.55 -1.60
C LEU A 85 -10.01 -3.87 -0.81
N PRO A 86 -10.54 -5.00 -1.32
CA PRO A 86 -10.64 -6.26 -0.55
C PRO A 86 -9.31 -6.76 0.01
N LEU A 87 -8.21 -6.52 -0.69
CA LEU A 87 -6.85 -6.93 -0.29
C LEU A 87 -6.13 -5.90 0.58
N LEU A 88 -6.78 -4.79 0.97
CA LEU A 88 -6.18 -3.79 1.84
C LEU A 88 -5.66 -4.35 3.17
N PRO A 89 -6.38 -5.25 3.88
CA PRO A 89 -5.85 -5.82 5.10
C PRO A 89 -4.54 -6.60 4.85
N ALA A 90 -4.45 -7.36 3.75
CA ALA A 90 -3.22 -8.07 3.39
C ALA A 90 -2.07 -7.10 3.04
N LEU A 91 -2.34 -6.02 2.29
CA LEU A 91 -1.36 -4.98 1.98
C LEU A 91 -0.81 -4.31 3.25
N ARG A 92 -1.68 -4.00 4.23
CA ARG A 92 -1.25 -3.45 5.53
C ARG A 92 -0.32 -4.40 6.29
N ARG A 93 -0.52 -5.72 6.17
CA ARG A 93 0.40 -6.69 6.79
C ARG A 93 1.70 -6.86 6.04
N ALA A 94 1.66 -6.75 4.71
CA ALA A 94 2.83 -6.84 3.85
C ALA A 94 3.68 -5.56 3.84
N SER A 95 3.23 -4.47 4.47
CA SER A 95 3.86 -3.14 4.31
C SER A 95 5.34 -3.10 4.69
N HIS A 96 5.71 -3.76 5.79
CA HIS A 96 7.11 -3.88 6.23
C HIS A 96 8.02 -4.69 5.30
N LEU A 97 7.46 -5.52 4.42
CA LEU A 97 8.19 -6.29 3.40
C LEU A 97 8.19 -5.58 2.04
N TRP A 98 7.45 -4.48 1.91
CA TRP A 98 7.15 -3.89 0.62
C TRP A 98 8.36 -3.19 0.01
N ASN A 99 8.70 -3.57 -1.21
CA ASN A 99 9.82 -2.97 -1.95
C ASN A 99 9.37 -2.54 -3.34
N TYR A 100 9.40 -1.23 -3.62
CA TYR A 100 9.02 -0.67 -4.91
C TYR A 100 9.79 -1.29 -6.09
N THR A 101 11.06 -1.68 -5.91
CA THR A 101 11.86 -2.25 -7.01
C THR A 101 11.73 -3.77 -7.14
N ASN A 102 11.03 -4.44 -6.23
CA ASN A 102 10.89 -5.90 -6.21
C ASN A 102 9.41 -6.34 -6.14
N PRO A 103 8.66 -6.21 -7.25
CA PRO A 103 7.24 -6.58 -7.29
C PRO A 103 6.99 -8.08 -7.10
N GLU A 104 7.95 -8.95 -7.41
CA GLU A 104 7.81 -10.40 -7.18
C GLU A 104 7.76 -10.74 -5.69
N ALA A 105 8.66 -10.14 -4.89
CA ALA A 105 8.62 -10.25 -3.44
C ALA A 105 7.32 -9.67 -2.86
N ASN A 106 6.83 -8.56 -3.42
CA ASN A 106 5.57 -7.96 -3.01
C ASN A 106 4.36 -8.87 -3.32
N ASP A 107 4.31 -9.51 -4.49
CA ASP A 107 3.25 -10.46 -4.84
C ASP A 107 3.27 -11.67 -3.90
N THR A 108 4.46 -12.20 -3.59
CA THR A 108 4.63 -13.28 -2.63
C THR A 108 4.12 -12.89 -1.24
N ALA A 109 4.51 -11.72 -0.74
CA ALA A 109 4.06 -11.22 0.56
C ALA A 109 2.54 -10.97 0.59
N LEU A 110 1.99 -10.39 -0.49
CA LEU A 110 0.56 -10.14 -0.63
C LEU A 110 -0.23 -11.44 -0.66
N HIS A 111 0.23 -12.44 -1.42
CA HIS A 111 -0.38 -13.76 -1.47
C HIS A 111 -0.36 -14.42 -0.10
N MET A 112 0.78 -14.39 0.60
CA MET A 112 0.91 -14.93 1.94
C MET A 112 -0.11 -14.36 2.92
N TRP A 113 -0.20 -13.03 3.00
CA TRP A 113 -1.13 -12.40 3.92
C TRP A 113 -2.59 -12.53 3.49
N ALA A 114 -2.89 -12.54 2.19
CA ALA A 114 -4.24 -12.77 1.69
C ALA A 114 -4.74 -14.19 2.04
N SER A 115 -3.88 -15.21 1.91
CA SER A 115 -4.18 -16.59 2.33
C SER A 115 -4.35 -16.70 3.85
N ALA A 116 -3.44 -16.11 4.63
CA ALA A 116 -3.52 -16.13 6.10
C ALA A 116 -4.81 -15.47 6.63
N LEU A 117 -5.25 -14.39 5.98
CA LEU A 117 -6.47 -13.67 6.32
C LEU A 117 -7.73 -14.23 5.64
N ARG A 118 -7.61 -15.28 4.82
CA ARG A 118 -8.72 -15.89 4.04
C ARG A 118 -9.49 -14.88 3.19
N LEU A 119 -8.75 -13.94 2.58
CA LEU A 119 -9.32 -12.88 1.73
C LEU A 119 -9.45 -13.31 0.26
N THR A 120 -8.86 -14.43 -0.11
CA THR A 120 -8.92 -14.98 -1.47
C THR A 120 -9.25 -16.46 -1.40
N ASP A 121 -10.36 -16.85 -2.04
CA ASP A 121 -10.63 -18.25 -2.40
C ASP A 121 -9.87 -18.67 -3.67
N ALA A 122 -9.26 -17.70 -4.36
CA ALA A 122 -8.67 -17.87 -5.68
C ALA A 122 -7.34 -18.63 -5.63
N GLU A 123 -7.24 -19.67 -6.47
CA GLU A 123 -6.00 -20.33 -6.85
C GLU A 123 -4.95 -19.28 -7.26
N PRO A 124 -3.67 -19.47 -6.90
CA PRO A 124 -2.61 -18.52 -7.22
C PRO A 124 -2.62 -18.18 -8.71
N GLY A 125 -2.43 -16.91 -9.04
CA GLY A 125 -2.05 -16.55 -10.40
C GLY A 125 -0.77 -17.31 -10.76
N ASP A 126 -0.73 -17.84 -11.97
CA ASP A 126 0.27 -18.73 -12.63
C ASP A 126 1.77 -18.43 -12.40
N GLN A 127 2.11 -17.37 -11.66
CA GLN A 127 3.46 -16.84 -11.52
C GLN A 127 4.09 -17.09 -10.14
N SER A 128 3.34 -17.50 -9.12
CA SER A 128 3.93 -17.85 -7.81
C SER A 128 4.51 -19.27 -7.84
N PRO A 129 5.83 -19.47 -7.63
CA PRO A 129 6.45 -20.79 -7.68
C PRO A 129 6.06 -21.71 -6.51
N TRP A 130 5.34 -21.18 -5.51
CA TRP A 130 4.95 -21.89 -4.30
C TRP A 130 3.48 -21.67 -3.98
N ARG A 131 2.83 -22.70 -3.44
CA ARG A 131 1.43 -22.66 -2.97
C ARG A 131 1.36 -22.77 -1.46
N ILE A 132 0.60 -21.87 -0.84
CA ILE A 132 0.31 -21.96 0.60
C ILE A 132 -0.80 -22.99 0.81
N HIS A 133 -0.42 -24.15 1.34
CA HIS A 133 -1.35 -25.25 1.59
C HIS A 133 -2.22 -25.03 2.84
N TRP A 134 -1.70 -24.35 3.84
CA TRP A 134 -2.42 -24.04 5.08
C TRP A 134 -1.80 -22.83 5.78
N ALA A 135 -2.63 -22.09 6.52
CA ALA A 135 -2.22 -21.08 7.48
C ALA A 135 -3.26 -21.09 8.61
N GLN A 136 -2.82 -21.28 9.87
CA GLN A 136 -3.73 -21.44 11.01
C GLN A 136 -3.76 -20.24 11.96
N TRP A 137 -2.87 -19.27 11.77
CA TRP A 137 -2.72 -18.15 12.69
C TRP A 137 -3.64 -16.99 12.32
N GLN A 138 -4.30 -16.39 13.31
CA GLN A 138 -5.16 -15.22 13.15
C GLN A 138 -4.43 -13.99 13.69
N PRO A 139 -3.79 -13.18 12.83
CA PRO A 139 -3.15 -11.96 13.28
C PRO A 139 -4.23 -10.93 13.69
N GLY A 140 -4.19 -10.43 14.94
CA GLY A 140 -5.04 -9.30 15.38
C GLY A 140 -4.74 -8.02 14.58
N ASP A 141 -5.59 -6.99 14.58
CA ASP A 141 -5.65 -5.88 13.59
C ASP A 141 -4.44 -4.90 13.48
N SER A 142 -3.25 -5.28 13.96
CA SER A 142 -2.05 -4.44 13.96
C SER A 142 -1.35 -4.33 12.60
N GLU A 143 -0.60 -3.25 12.40
CA GLU A 143 0.29 -3.08 11.25
C GLU A 143 1.72 -2.81 11.72
N ILE A 144 2.70 -3.33 10.98
CA ILE A 144 4.12 -3.08 11.23
C ILE A 144 4.55 -1.91 10.34
N VAL A 145 4.82 -0.75 10.95
CA VAL A 145 5.26 0.47 10.26
C VAL A 145 6.79 0.62 10.22
N GLY A 146 7.53 -0.27 10.87
CA GLY A 146 8.98 -0.19 10.95
C GLY A 146 9.60 -1.18 11.92
N ARG A 147 10.92 -1.07 12.09
CA ARG A 147 11.69 -1.85 13.06
C ARG A 147 12.81 -1.01 13.69
N HIS A 148 13.12 -1.34 14.93
CA HIS A 148 14.38 -1.03 15.60
C HIS A 148 15.33 -2.24 15.50
N THR A 149 16.60 -2.05 15.86
CA THR A 149 17.58 -3.17 15.94
C THR A 149 17.69 -3.80 17.32
N ASP A 150 17.06 -3.20 18.34
CA ASP A 150 16.92 -3.76 19.68
C ASP A 150 15.51 -3.49 20.26
N GLY A 151 15.28 -3.83 21.53
CA GLY A 151 14.01 -3.68 22.23
C GLY A 151 13.45 -2.26 22.15
N VAL A 152 12.17 -2.13 21.81
CA VAL A 152 11.44 -0.86 21.90
C VAL A 152 10.93 -0.72 23.32
N VAL A 153 11.46 0.27 24.06
CA VAL A 153 11.18 0.48 25.48
C VAL A 153 10.16 1.59 25.74
N ALA A 154 9.89 2.44 24.75
CA ALA A 154 8.93 3.53 24.86
C ALA A 154 8.20 3.78 23.52
N VAL A 155 6.90 4.09 23.61
CA VAL A 155 6.07 4.52 22.49
C VAL A 155 5.15 5.66 22.90
N ALA A 156 5.03 6.67 22.04
CA ALA A 156 4.05 7.74 22.17
C ALA A 156 3.42 8.02 20.81
N THR A 157 2.13 8.39 20.78
CA THR A 157 1.44 8.83 19.57
C THR A 157 0.99 10.28 19.72
N THR A 158 1.07 11.05 18.64
CA THR A 158 0.62 12.44 18.63
C THR A 158 0.25 12.88 17.22
N THR A 159 -0.34 14.07 17.10
CA THR A 159 -0.50 14.77 15.84
C THR A 159 0.54 15.88 15.74
N LEU A 160 1.37 15.85 14.70
CA LEU A 160 2.37 16.87 14.40
C LEU A 160 2.00 17.51 13.06
N ASP A 161 1.72 18.82 13.06
CA ASP A 161 1.33 19.56 11.85
C ASP A 161 0.16 18.93 11.06
N GLY A 162 -0.83 18.39 11.78
CA GLY A 162 -1.99 17.70 11.20
C GLY A 162 -1.72 16.27 10.74
N ARG A 163 -0.51 15.74 10.92
CA ARG A 163 -0.11 14.38 10.58
C ARG A 163 -0.05 13.51 11.84
N GLN A 164 -0.70 12.34 11.80
CA GLN A 164 -0.60 11.37 12.89
C GLN A 164 0.77 10.70 12.87
N VAL A 165 1.49 10.79 13.99
CA VAL A 165 2.84 10.22 14.13
C VAL A 165 2.95 9.35 15.38
N ALA A 166 3.86 8.37 15.32
CA ALA A 166 4.33 7.64 16.49
C ALA A 166 5.82 7.95 16.71
N VAL A 167 6.21 8.14 17.96
CA VAL A 167 7.61 8.29 18.38
C VAL A 167 7.97 7.06 19.21
N THR A 168 9.06 6.40 18.85
CA THR A 168 9.53 5.18 19.53
C THR A 168 10.96 5.37 20.03
N GLY A 169 11.22 5.01 21.28
CA GLY A 169 12.55 4.92 21.87
C GLY A 169 12.94 3.46 22.07
N SER A 170 14.19 3.13 21.76
CA SER A 170 14.69 1.77 21.80
C SER A 170 16.05 1.68 22.48
N ASP A 171 16.35 0.48 22.99
CA ASP A 171 17.67 0.10 23.46
C ASP A 171 18.72 0.06 22.32
N ASP A 172 18.33 0.30 21.06
CA ASP A 172 19.27 0.49 19.94
C ASP A 172 19.93 1.87 19.91
N ASP A 173 19.88 2.60 21.02
CA ASP A 173 20.36 3.98 21.20
C ASP A 173 19.70 5.00 20.26
N THR A 174 18.52 4.69 19.69
CA THR A 174 17.82 5.62 18.80
C THR A 174 16.39 5.94 19.21
N VAL A 175 15.98 7.17 18.92
CA VAL A 175 14.58 7.58 18.83
C VAL A 175 14.18 7.70 17.37
N ARG A 176 13.06 7.09 16.99
CA ARG A 176 12.52 7.15 15.62
C ARG A 176 11.13 7.75 15.61
N VAL A 177 10.84 8.50 14.56
CA VAL A 177 9.52 9.07 14.31
C VAL A 177 8.92 8.40 13.09
N TRP A 178 7.67 7.94 13.19
CA TRP A 178 6.95 7.23 12.15
C TRP A 178 5.72 8.02 11.76
N ASP A 179 5.50 8.19 10.46
CA ASP A 179 4.21 8.61 9.95
C ASP A 179 3.24 7.44 9.90
N LEU A 180 2.14 7.55 10.64
CA LEU A 180 1.11 6.51 10.66
C LEU A 180 0.26 6.52 9.38
N GLY A 181 0.15 7.67 8.71
CA GLY A 181 -0.55 7.81 7.43
C GLY A 181 0.17 7.09 6.29
N THR A 182 1.45 7.37 6.06
CA THR A 182 2.23 6.71 4.98
C THR A 182 2.92 5.42 5.40
N GLY A 183 3.06 5.15 6.70
CA GLY A 183 3.84 4.01 7.22
C GLY A 183 5.35 4.14 7.02
N ARG A 184 5.88 5.36 6.88
CA ARG A 184 7.31 5.62 6.67
C ARG A 184 7.96 6.29 7.88
N PRO A 185 9.26 6.06 8.14
CA PRO A 185 10.01 6.88 9.08
C PRO A 185 10.09 8.34 8.58
N ILE A 186 10.09 9.27 9.52
CA ILE A 186 10.28 10.71 9.29
C ILE A 186 11.70 11.04 9.73
N GLY A 187 12.56 11.38 8.76
CA GLY A 187 13.96 11.70 8.99
C GLY A 187 14.81 10.48 9.35
N ASP A 188 16.07 10.76 9.68
CA ASP A 188 17.01 9.78 10.22
C ASP A 188 16.76 9.54 11.71
N PRO A 189 17.21 8.40 12.27
CA PRO A 189 17.13 8.16 13.71
C PRO A 189 17.83 9.26 14.50
N LEU A 190 17.22 9.68 15.61
CA LEU A 190 17.78 10.66 16.54
C LEU A 190 18.65 9.94 17.58
N THR A 191 19.86 10.47 17.82
CA THR A 191 20.87 9.97 18.77
C THR A 191 21.29 11.04 19.75
#